data_AF-A0A392UEF2-F1
#
_entry.id   AF-A0A392UEF2-F1
#
_cell.length_a   1.000
_cell.length_b   1.000
_cell.length_c   1.000
_cell.angle_alpha   90.00
_cell.angle_beta   90.00
_cell.angle_gamma   90.00
#
_symmetry.space_group_name_H-M   'P 1'
#
loop_
_entity.id
_entity.type
_entity.pdbx_description
1 polymer ?
#
loop_
_entity_poly.entity_id
_entity_poly.type
_entity_poly.pdbx_seq_one_letter_code
_entity_poly.pdbx_strand_id
1 'polypeptide(L)' 'MCVSSVNYSVLMNYDRVGPIIPGRGLRQGDPLSPYLFILVAEGLTSLFHQTVERGDVHGARICRGAPE' A
#
# COMPACT_ATOMS: atom_id res chain seq x y z
N MET A 1 6.50 -9.45 -4.53
CA MET A 1 6.38 -8.18 -5.28
C MET A 1 6.81 -7.06 -4.33
N CYS A 2 7.88 -6.32 -4.65
CA CYS A 2 8.45 -5.33 -3.74
C CYS A 2 8.31 -3.93 -4.34
N VAL A 3 7.66 -3.01 -3.62
CA VAL A 3 7.62 -1.58 -3.96
C VAL A 3 8.78 -0.91 -3.22
N SER A 4 9.72 -0.33 -3.96
CA SER A 4 10.88 0.37 -3.40
C SER A 4 10.71 1.89 -3.49
N SER A 5 11.15 2.62 -2.46
CA SER A 5 11.20 4.09 -2.50
C SER A 5 12.15 4.58 -3.60
N VAL A 6 11.71 5.57 -4.36
CA VAL A 6 12.49 6.22 -5.41
C VAL A 6 13.17 7.49 -4.87
N ASN A 7 14.30 7.89 -5.42
CA ASN A 7 14.99 9.13 -5.08
C ASN A 7 15.07 10.01 -6.34
N TYR A 8 14.72 11.29 -6.22
CA TYR A 8 14.77 12.24 -7.34
C TYR A 8 15.89 13.25 -7.17
N SER A 9 16.44 13.71 -8.29
CA SER A 9 17.31 14.89 -8.36
C SER A 9 16.84 15.76 -9.52
N VAL A 10 16.83 17.08 -9.34
CA VAL A 10 16.41 18.03 -10.36
C VAL A 10 17.64 18.77 -10.89
N LEU A 11 17.70 18.98 -12.20
CA LEU A 11 18.72 19.80 -12.83
C LEU A 11 18.24 21.26 -12.86
N MET A 12 18.96 22.15 -12.19
CA MET A 12 18.68 23.58 -12.16
C MET A 12 19.92 24.32 -12.68
N ASN A 13 19.80 25.00 -13.82
CA ASN A 13 20.91 25.70 -14.47
C ASN A 13 22.17 24.83 -14.66
N TYR A 14 21.99 23.58 -15.08
CA TYR A 14 23.05 22.56 -15.25
C TYR A 14 23.66 22.01 -13.96
N ASP A 15 23.28 22.53 -12.79
CA ASP A 15 23.66 21.99 -11.50
C ASP A 15 22.62 21.00 -10.98
N ARG A 16 23.07 19.88 -10.42
CA ARG A 16 22.18 18.89 -9.79
C ARG A 16 21.80 19.36 -8.39
N VAL A 17 20.50 19.56 -8.17
CA VAL A 17 19.92 19.90 -6.87
C VAL A 17 19.11 18.71 -6.36
N GLY A 18 19.38 18.26 -5.13
CA GLY A 18 18.74 17.11 -4.50
C GLY A 18 19.61 16.44 -3.43
N PRO A 19 19.24 15.25 -2.93
CA PRO A 19 18.09 14.43 -3.36
C PRO A 19 16.76 14.89 -2.76
N ILE A 20 15.69 14.77 -3.54
CA ILE A 20 14.31 14.81 -3.06
C ILE A 20 13.93 13.37 -2.73
N ILE A 21 13.70 13.11 -1.45
CA ILE A 21 13.22 11.82 -0.95
C ILE A 21 11.70 11.94 -0.82
N PRO A 22 10.92 11.42 -1.79
CA PRO A 22 9.47 11.43 -1.69
C PRO A 22 9.02 10.59 -0.49
N GLY A 23 8.04 11.11 0.25
CA GLY A 23 7.32 10.31 1.24
C GLY A 23 6.57 9.15 0.57
N ARG A 24 6.31 8.08 1.33
CA ARG A 24 5.42 7.02 0.87
C ARG A 24 3.98 7.53 0.96
N GLY A 25 3.32 7.67 -0.18
CA GLY A 25 1.92 8.08 -0.24
C GLY A 25 1.43 8.21 -1.68
N LEU A 26 0.13 8.02 -1.86
CA LEU A 26 -0.55 8.37 -3.10
C LEU A 26 -0.94 9.85 -3.05
N ARG A 27 -0.62 10.59 -4.11
CA ARG A 27 -0.95 12.01 -4.16
C ARG A 27 -2.47 12.15 -4.28
N GLN A 28 -3.11 12.75 -3.27
CA GLN A 28 -4.52 13.12 -3.37
C GLN A 28 -4.67 14.13 -4.51
N GLY A 29 -5.67 13.92 -5.37
CA GLY A 29 -5.89 14.72 -6.59
C GLY A 29 -5.12 14.24 -7.82
N ASP A 30 -4.28 13.21 -7.72
CA ASP A 30 -3.81 12.49 -8.91
C ASP A 30 -4.96 11.60 -9.44
N PRO A 31 -5.36 11.74 -10.71
CA PRO A 31 -6.45 10.94 -11.29
C PRO A 31 -6.22 9.43 -11.22
N LEU A 32 -4.98 8.95 -11.06
CA LEU A 32 -4.65 7.52 -10.95
C LEU A 32 -4.71 6.97 -9.52
N SER A 33 -4.58 7.83 -8.50
CA SER A 33 -4.53 7.41 -7.09
C SER A 33 -5.74 6.56 -6.65
N PRO A 34 -7.00 6.85 -7.04
CA PRO A 34 -8.14 6.02 -6.66
C PRO A 34 -8.05 4.59 -7.20
N TYR A 35 -7.60 4.42 -8.45
CA TYR A 35 -7.45 3.10 -9.07
C TYR A 35 -6.36 2.28 -8.41
N LEU A 36 -5.22 2.90 -8.10
CA LEU A 36 -4.13 2.24 -7.39
C LEU A 36 -4.54 1.80 -5.99
N PHE A 37 -5.33 2.61 -5.29
CA PHE A 37 -5.88 2.24 -3.98
C PHE A 37 -6.78 1.00 -4.07
N ILE A 38 -7.71 0.97 -5.03
CA ILE A 38 -8.62 -0.17 -5.22
C ILE A 38 -7.84 -1.44 -5.54
N LEU A 39 -6.91 -1.38 -6.50
CA LEU A 39 -6.09 -2.54 -6.88
C LEU A 39 -5.32 -3.13 -5.69
N VAL A 40 -4.75 -2.27 -4.84
CA VAL A 40 -4.04 -2.72 -3.63
C VAL A 40 -5.02 -3.31 -2.61
N ALA A 41 -6.19 -2.70 -2.40
CA ALA A 41 -7.20 -3.19 -1.46
C ALA A 41 -7.77 -4.56 -1.89
N GLU A 42 -8.05 -4.76 -3.18
CA GLU A 42 -8.52 -6.03 -3.73
C GLU A 42 -7.44 -7.12 -3.63
N GLY A 43 -6.20 -6.78 -3.97
CA GLY A 43 -5.06 -7.69 -3.83
C GLY A 43 -4.84 -8.11 -2.37
N LEU A 44 -4.91 -7.15 -1.44
CA LEU A 44 -4.79 -7.41 -0.01
C LEU A 44 -5.93 -8.29 0.51
N THR A 45 -7.17 -8.00 0.11
CA THR A 45 -8.36 -8.80 0.46
C THR A 45 -8.20 -10.24 -0.04
N SER A 46 -7.72 -10.42 -1.26
CA SER A 46 -7.47 -11.75 -1.85
C SER A 46 -6.41 -12.53 -1.07
N LEU A 47 -5.33 -11.88 -0.65
CA LEU A 47 -4.30 -12.51 0.20
C LEU A 47 -4.86 -12.90 1.57
N PHE A 48 -5.69 -12.04 2.19
CA PHE A 48 -6.36 -12.37 3.44
C PHE A 48 -7.26 -13.60 3.30
N HIS A 49 -8.08 -13.68 2.26
CA HIS A 49 -8.91 -14.85 2.00
C HIS A 49 -8.08 -16.13 1.89
N GLN A 50 -6.97 -16.10 1.15
CA GLN A 50 -6.08 -17.26 1.04
C GLN A 50 -5.47 -17.67 2.38
N THR A 51 -5.09 -16.72 3.24
CA THR A 51 -4.55 -17.03 4.57
C THR A 51 -5.61 -17.60 5.52
N VAL A 52 -6.86 -17.16 5.39
CA VAL A 52 -7.99 -17.72 6.15
C VAL A 52 -8.32 -19.13 5.67
N GLU A 53 -8.36 -19.36 4.36
CA GLU A 53 -8.59 -20.70 3.77
C GLU A 53 -7.50 -21.71 4.15
N ARG A 54 -6.25 -21.24 4.28
CA ARG A 54 -5.13 -22.06 4.77
C ARG A 54 -5.18 -22.33 6.28
N GLY A 55 -6.01 -21.60 7.02
CA GLY A 55 -6.07 -21.67 8.47
C GLY A 55 -4.93 -20.94 9.20
N ASP A 56 -4.12 -20.16 8.48
CA ASP A 56 -3.02 -19.38 9.06
C ASP A 56 -3.54 -18.17 9.86
N VAL A 57 -4.73 -17.68 9.50
CA VAL A 57 -5.42 -16.58 10.17
C VAL A 57 -6.86 -16.99 10.42
N HIS A 58 -7.36 -16.73 11.62
CA HIS A 58 -8.71 -17.08 12.04
C HIS A 58 -9.37 -15.91 12.80
N GLY A 59 -10.69 -15.87 12.76
CA GLY A 59 -11.48 -14.88 13.48
C GLY A 59 -11.16 -14.86 14.99
N ALA A 60 -11.29 -13.69 15.61
CA ALA A 60 -11.06 -13.52 17.04
C ALA A 60 -12.39 -13.34 17.77
N ARG A 61 -12.72 -14.29 18.67
CA ARG A 61 -13.88 -14.15 19.56
C ARG A 61 -13.47 -13.41 20.83
N ILE A 62 -13.81 -12.13 20.91
CA ILE A 62 -13.40 -11.24 22.00
C ILE A 62 -14.25 -11.46 23.27
N CYS A 63 -15.51 -11.91 23.12
CA CYS A 63 -16.41 -12.18 24.25
C CYS A 63 -17.33 -13.39 23.98
N ARG A 64 -17.89 -13.98 25.05
CA ARG A 64 -18.86 -15.08 24.95
C ARG A 64 -20.16 -14.54 24.31
N GLY A 65 -20.33 -14.78 23.01
CA GLY A 65 -21.48 -14.33 22.22
C GLY A 65 -21.12 -13.54 20.95
N ALA A 66 -19.84 -13.22 20.71
CA ALA A 66 -19.44 -12.60 19.45
C ALA A 66 -19.62 -13.60 18.28
N PRO A 67 -20.15 -13.13 17.12
CA PRO A 67 -20.26 -13.94 15.92
C PRO A 67 -18.87 -14.43 15.47
N GLU A 68 -18.85 -15.55 14.78
CA GLU A 68 -17.63 -16.09 14.15
C GLU A 68 -17.21 -15.25 12.93
#